data_AF-A0A6L5HMJ3-F1
#
_entry.id   AF-A0A6L5HMJ3-F1
#
_cell.length_a   1.000
_cell.length_b   1.000
_cell.length_c   1.000
_cell.angle_alpha   90.00
_cell.angle_beta   90.00
_cell.angle_gamma   90.00
#
_symmetry.space_group_name_H-M   'P 1'
#
loop_
_entity.id
_entity.type
_entity.pdbx_description
1 polymer ?
#
loop_
_entity_poly.entity_id
_entity_poly.type
_entity_poly.pdbx_seq_one_letter_code
_entity_poly.pdbx_strand_id
1 'polypeptide(L)'
;MNQIHPNFDDVPEIKHPYADYSLTDALHLATGHRNLCLKPAPTTLEEAREVVKEMEVRCGFNWITGKTALDVLDAAIDGRDLTQSSRMIFRESNMKGDQK
;
A
#
# COMPACT_ATOMS: atom_id res chain seq x y z
N MET A 1 19.73 -16.38 14.34
CA MET A 1 19.12 -15.04 14.20
C MET A 1 17.62 -15.27 14.14
N ASN A 2 16.89 -14.97 15.21
CA ASN A 2 15.44 -15.19 15.25
C ASN A 2 14.78 -14.07 14.45
N GLN A 3 14.28 -14.38 13.26
CA GLN A 3 13.40 -13.48 12.52
C GLN A 3 12.12 -13.36 13.33
N ILE A 4 11.91 -12.22 13.98
CA ILE A 4 10.62 -11.83 14.52
C ILE A 4 9.75 -11.55 13.29
N HIS A 5 9.01 -12.56 12.84
CA HIS A 5 7.92 -12.31 11.89
C HIS A 5 6.94 -11.39 12.61
N PRO A 6 6.58 -10.23 12.05
CA PRO A 6 5.51 -9.45 12.61
C PRO A 6 4.28 -10.37 12.65
N ASN A 7 3.66 -10.49 13.82
CA ASN A 7 2.51 -11.36 14.01
C ASN A 7 1.31 -10.72 13.31
N PHE A 8 1.13 -11.01 12.03
CA PHE A 8 0.05 -10.47 11.20
C PHE A 8 -1.24 -11.29 11.31
N ASP A 9 -1.29 -12.29 12.21
CA ASP A 9 -2.42 -13.21 12.36
C ASP A 9 -3.70 -12.51 12.88
N ASP A 10 -3.59 -11.31 13.47
CA ASP A 10 -4.72 -10.50 13.95
C ASP A 10 -5.08 -9.32 13.01
N VAL A 11 -4.51 -9.27 11.81
CA VAL A 11 -4.73 -8.16 10.88
C VAL A 11 -6.07 -8.35 10.15
N PRO A 12 -6.96 -7.32 10.10
CA PRO A 12 -8.23 -7.42 9.40
C PRO A 12 -8.03 -7.78 7.92
N GLU A 13 -8.84 -8.70 7.40
CA GLU A 13 -8.76 -9.17 6.02
C GLU A 13 -9.28 -8.09 5.04
N ILE A 14 -8.43 -7.10 4.75
CA ILE A 14 -8.71 -6.02 3.80
C ILE A 14 -8.15 -6.41 2.44
N LYS A 15 -9.02 -6.44 1.43
CA LYS A 15 -8.69 -6.74 0.02
C LYS A 15 -9.07 -5.56 -0.87
N HIS A 16 -8.21 -5.28 -1.84
CA HIS A 16 -8.45 -4.22 -2.79
C HIS A 16 -9.61 -4.61 -3.75
N PRO A 17 -10.62 -3.76 -3.95
CA PRO A 17 -11.80 -4.13 -4.76
C PRO A 17 -11.50 -4.26 -6.26
N TYR A 18 -10.40 -3.67 -6.74
CA TYR A 18 -10.03 -3.65 -8.16
C TYR A 18 -8.72 -4.37 -8.49
N ALA A 19 -8.10 -5.03 -7.51
CA ALA A 19 -6.84 -5.73 -7.69
C ALA A 19 -6.81 -6.96 -6.77
N ASP A 20 -6.21 -8.05 -7.24
CA ASP A 20 -5.94 -9.21 -6.40
C ASP A 20 -4.75 -8.89 -5.47
N TYR A 21 -5.01 -8.05 -4.47
CA TYR A 21 -4.02 -7.51 -3.55
C TYR A 21 -4.66 -7.25 -2.19
N SER A 22 -4.02 -7.76 -1.14
CA SER A 22 -4.50 -7.68 0.24
C SER A 22 -3.59 -6.82 1.13
N LEU A 23 -4.08 -6.50 2.32
CA LEU A 23 -3.27 -5.88 3.36
C LEU A 23 -2.06 -6.75 3.74
N THR A 24 -2.21 -8.07 3.78
CA THR A 24 -1.10 -9.01 4.01
C THR A 24 -0.02 -8.86 2.93
N ASP A 25 -0.40 -8.70 1.67
CA ASP A 25 0.55 -8.48 0.57
C ASP A 25 1.31 -7.16 0.73
N ALA A 26 0.61 -6.10 1.18
CA ALA A 26 1.24 -4.81 1.46
C ALA A 26 2.27 -4.88 2.60
N LEU A 27 1.97 -5.65 3.65
CA LEU A 27 2.85 -5.87 4.79
C LEU A 27 4.06 -6.72 4.42
N HIS A 28 3.87 -7.75 3.59
CA HIS A 28 4.97 -8.52 3.01
C HIS A 28 5.85 -7.66 2.11
N LEU A 29 5.27 -6.77 1.30
CA LEU A 29 6.03 -5.84 0.46
C LEU A 29 6.92 -4.92 1.31
N ALA A 30 6.36 -4.29 2.35
CA ALA A 30 7.12 -3.41 3.25
C ALA A 30 8.23 -4.16 4.00
N THR A 31 7.92 -5.34 4.53
CA THR A 31 8.88 -6.19 5.25
C THR A 31 9.99 -6.68 4.32
N GLY A 32 9.62 -7.15 3.13
CA GLY A 32 10.58 -7.59 2.10
C GLY A 32 11.53 -6.47 1.71
N HIS A 33 11.05 -5.24 1.55
CA HIS A 33 11.90 -4.09 1.27
C HIS A 33 12.87 -3.79 2.41
N ARG A 34 12.41 -3.77 3.66
CA ARG A 34 13.29 -3.54 4.83
C ARG A 34 14.37 -4.61 4.93
N ASN A 35 14.00 -5.88 4.73
CA ASN A 35 14.95 -7.00 4.71
C ASN A 35 16.02 -6.82 3.61
N LEU A 36 15.60 -6.44 2.40
CA LEU A 36 16.53 -6.17 1.29
C LEU A 36 17.50 -5.02 1.62
N CYS A 37 17.03 -4.03 2.38
CA CYS A 37 17.84 -2.90 2.83
C CYS A 37 18.58 -3.14 4.15
N LEU A 38 18.56 -4.35 4.70
CA LEU A 38 19.15 -4.69 6.02
C LEU A 38 18.67 -3.77 7.16
N LYS A 39 17.41 -3.34 7.08
CA LYS A 39 16.75 -2.53 8.10
C LYS A 39 15.75 -3.39 8.89
N PRO A 40 15.39 -3.00 10.12
CA PRO A 40 14.34 -3.68 10.88
C PRO A 40 13.02 -3.72 10.10
N ALA A 41 12.29 -4.83 10.22
CA ALA A 41 10.94 -4.97 9.68
C ALA A 41 9.98 -3.97 10.35
N PRO A 42 8.96 -3.47 9.64
CA PRO A 42 7.94 -2.64 10.26
C PRO A 42 7.15 -3.44 11.28
N THR A 43 6.84 -2.80 12.40
CA THR A 43 6.08 -3.38 13.52
C THR A 43 4.65 -2.84 13.63
N THR A 44 4.38 -1.71 12.97
CA THR A 44 3.03 -1.11 12.90
C THR A 44 2.58 -0.88 11.46
N LEU A 45 1.27 -0.65 11.27
CA LEU A 45 0.69 -0.34 9.96
C LEU A 45 1.20 0.99 9.41
N GLU A 46 1.40 1.99 10.28
CA GLU A 46 1.94 3.30 9.93
C GLU A 46 3.39 3.19 9.46
N GLU A 47 4.20 2.36 10.12
CA GLU A 47 5.58 2.10 9.69
C GLU A 47 5.60 1.41 8.32
N ALA A 48 4.75 0.40 8.11
CA ALA A 48 4.63 -0.28 6.81
C ALA A 48 4.19 0.69 5.70
N ARG A 49 3.24 1.58 6.01
CA ARG A 49 2.77 2.63 5.10
C ARG A 49 3.88 3.60 4.70
N GLU A 50 4.65 4.10 5.65
CA GLU A 50 5.75 5.02 5.32
C GLU A 50 6.84 4.32 4.50
N VAL A 51 7.11 3.03 4.73
CA VAL A 51 8.00 2.24 3.86
C VAL A 51 7.50 2.20 2.42
N VAL A 52 6.24 1.82 2.21
CA VAL A 52 5.67 1.71 0.86
C VAL A 52 5.63 3.09 0.18
N LYS A 53 5.36 4.15 0.94
CA LYS A 53 5.37 5.53 0.45
C LYS A 53 6.77 5.99 0.03
N GLU A 54 7.80 5.69 0.81
CA GLU A 54 9.19 5.95 0.42
C GLU A 54 9.55 5.24 -0.89
N MET A 55 9.09 3.99 -1.06
CA MET A 55 9.28 3.24 -2.30
C MET A 55 8.51 3.89 -3.48
N GLU A 56 7.28 4.34 -3.25
CA GLU A 56 6.45 4.98 -4.28
C GLU A 56 7.02 6.30 -4.78
N VAL A 57 7.54 7.13 -3.88
CA VAL A 57 8.26 8.35 -4.24
C VAL A 57 9.47 8.07 -5.13
N ARG A 58 10.17 6.94 -4.89
CA ARG A 58 11.35 6.54 -5.68
C ARG A 58 10.99 5.94 -7.04
N CYS A 59 9.94 5.14 -7.11
CA CYS A 59 9.48 4.50 -8.35
C CYS A 59 8.63 5.44 -9.23
N GLY A 60 8.10 6.51 -8.65
CA GLY A 60 7.30 7.51 -9.33
C GLY A 60 5.86 7.07 -9.60
N PHE A 61 5.14 7.91 -10.34
CA PHE A 61 3.69 7.82 -10.49
C PHE A 61 3.16 6.55 -11.19
N ASN A 62 4.02 5.78 -11.85
CA ASN A 62 3.64 4.58 -12.59
C ASN A 62 3.65 3.30 -11.76
N TRP A 63 4.08 3.34 -10.49
CA TRP A 63 4.14 2.14 -9.67
C TRP A 63 2.78 1.78 -9.08
N ILE A 64 1.97 1.12 -9.91
CA ILE A 64 0.60 0.69 -9.59
C ILE A 64 0.56 -0.16 -8.32
N THR A 65 1.47 -1.13 -8.18
CA THR A 65 1.55 -1.99 -6.98
C THR A 65 1.73 -1.19 -5.70
N GLY A 66 2.60 -0.17 -5.71
CA GLY A 66 2.78 0.71 -4.56
C GLY A 66 1.53 1.50 -4.21
N LYS A 67 0.80 1.99 -5.23
CA LYS A 67 -0.48 2.69 -5.01
C LYS A 67 -1.55 1.77 -4.42
N THR A 68 -1.68 0.55 -4.93
CA THR A 68 -2.60 -0.47 -4.39
C THR A 68 -2.25 -0.84 -2.95
N ALA A 69 -0.95 -0.98 -2.64
CA ALA A 69 -0.49 -1.24 -1.29
C ALA A 69 -0.80 -0.07 -0.33
N LEU A 70 -0.63 1.18 -0.78
CA LEU A 70 -1.02 2.35 0.00
C LEU A 70 -2.53 2.45 0.22
N ASP A 71 -3.34 2.04 -0.77
CA ASP A 71 -4.79 2.00 -0.63
C ASP A 71 -5.21 1.07 0.51
N VAL A 72 -4.78 -0.19 0.50
CA VAL A 72 -5.17 -1.16 1.54
C VAL A 72 -4.60 -0.79 2.92
N LEU A 73 -3.40 -0.21 3.00
CA LEU A 73 -2.82 0.28 4.25
C LEU A 73 -3.59 1.49 4.80
N ASP A 74 -3.95 2.44 3.94
CA ASP A 74 -4.78 3.58 4.29
C ASP A 74 -6.17 3.14 4.80
N ALA A 75 -6.79 2.16 4.15
CA ALA A 75 -8.08 1.61 4.57
C ALA A 75 -7.98 0.92 5.94
N ALA A 76 -6.87 0.22 6.21
CA ALA A 76 -6.62 -0.43 7.49
C ALA A 76 -6.41 0.57 8.64
N ILE A 77 -5.71 1.67 8.38
CA ILE A 77 -5.39 2.70 9.38
C ILE A 77 -6.59 3.59 9.65
N ASP A 78 -7.27 4.06 8.60
CA ASP A 78 -8.31 5.09 8.70
C ASP A 78 -9.74 4.53 8.66
N GLY A 79 -9.91 3.22 8.43
CA GLY A 79 -11.23 2.59 8.24
C GLY A 79 -11.95 3.04 6.97
N ARG A 80 -11.22 3.49 5.95
CA ARG A 80 -11.79 4.05 4.71
C ARG A 80 -12.32 2.96 3.77
N ASP A 81 -13.43 3.25 3.10
CA ASP A 81 -14.00 2.40 2.05
C ASP A 81 -13.20 2.53 0.74
N LEU A 82 -12.48 1.45 0.40
CA LEU A 82 -11.66 1.35 -0.80
C LEU A 82 -12.43 1.53 -2.11
N THR A 83 -13.72 1.21 -2.13
CA THR A 83 -14.54 1.39 -3.34
C THR A 83 -14.74 2.86 -3.69
N GLN A 84 -14.50 3.78 -2.75
CA GLN A 84 -14.65 5.21 -2.91
C GLN A 84 -13.33 5.98 -2.85
N SER A 85 -12.33 5.44 -2.15
CA SER A 85 -11.06 6.13 -1.91
C SER A 85 -9.86 5.55 -2.64
N SER A 86 -10.03 4.48 -3.43
CA SER A 86 -8.92 3.87 -4.15
C SER A 86 -8.29 4.83 -5.16
N ARG A 87 -6.96 4.87 -5.17
CA ARG A 87 -6.14 5.59 -6.15
C ARG A 87 -6.24 4.99 -7.55
N MET A 88 -6.82 3.79 -7.69
CA MET A 88 -7.11 3.14 -8.97
C MET A 88 -8.41 3.64 -9.61
N ILE A 89 -9.24 4.41 -8.89
CA ILE A 89 -10.40 5.05 -9.48
C ILE A 89 -9.89 6.11 -10.46
N PHE A 90 -9.99 5.79 -11.75
CA PHE A 90 -9.71 6.73 -12.83
C PHE A 90 -10.71 7.90 -12.68
N ARG A 91 -10.30 9.00 -12.05
CA ARG A 91 -11.08 10.24 -12.10
C ARG A 91 -11.07 10.70 -13.55
N GLU A 92 -12.18 10.50 -14.25
CA GLU A 92 -12.46 11.03 -15.60
C GLU A 92 -12.30 12.56 -15.74
N SER A 93 -11.92 13.27 -14.66
CA SER A 93 -11.86 14.72 -14.60
C SER A 93 -10.73 15.37 -15.41
N ASN A 94 -9.79 14.62 -15.99
CA ASN A 94 -8.67 15.18 -16.77
C ASN A 94 -8.75 14.93 -18.30
N MET A 95 -9.89 14.48 -18.84
CA MET A 95 -10.10 14.33 -20.30
C MET A 95 -11.19 15.24 -20.88
N LYS A 96 -11.58 16.31 -20.19
CA LYS A 96 -12.35 17.39 -20.83
C LYS A 96 -11.35 18.41 -21.40
N GLY A 97 -11.25 18.36 -22.72
CA GLY A 97 -10.18 18.93 -23.52
C GLY A 97 -9.83 20.39 -23.27
N ASP A 98 -8.53 20.65 -23.31
CA ASP A 98 -8.02 21.86 -23.92
C ASP A 98 -8.39 21.85 -25.40
N GLN A 99 -9.59 22.33 -25.71
CA GLN A 99 -9.85 22.99 -26.98
C GLN A 99 -10.05 24.48 -26.66
N LYS A 100 -8.99 25.26 -26.87
CA LYS A 100 -9.08 26.67 -27.15
C LYS A 100 -8.18 27.02 -28.32
#